data_AF-A0A6M8HMX1-F1
#
_entry.id   AF-A0A6M8HMX1-F1
#
_cell.length_a   1.000
_cell.length_b   1.000
_cell.length_c   1.000
_cell.angle_alpha   90.00
_cell.angle_beta   90.00
_cell.angle_gamma   90.00
#
_symmetry.space_group_name_H-M   'P 1'
#
loop_
_entity.id
_entity.type
_entity.pdbx_description
1 polymer ?
#
loop_
_entity_poly.entity_id
_entity_poly.type
_entity_poly.pdbx_seq_one_letter_code
_entity_poly.pdbx_strand_id
1 'polypeptide(L)'
;MSKPELIKFGTRWELDGDYLRCRICRRPQIVSRVMEDFQHASGCAGSGAESNPWKTLASPITAQIAKATTPDTDNSRDLGA
;
A
#
# COMPACT_ATOMS: atom_id res chain seq x y z
N MET A 1 -2.49 4.44 -7.06
CA MET A 1 -1.31 5.09 -6.47
C MET A 1 -0.13 4.93 -7.41
N SER A 2 0.47 6.04 -7.82
CA SER A 2 1.69 6.18 -8.61
C SER A 2 2.94 6.07 -7.72
N LYS A 3 4.14 5.95 -8.33
CA LYS A 3 5.41 5.91 -7.60
C LYS A 3 5.60 7.12 -6.65
N PRO A 4 5.37 8.38 -7.06
CA PRO A 4 5.47 9.53 -6.16
C PRO A 4 4.51 9.47 -4.97
N GLU A 5 3.29 8.97 -5.18
CA GLU A 5 2.30 8.83 -4.11
C GLU A 5 2.72 7.76 -3.10
N LEU A 6 3.36 6.66 -3.54
CA LEU A 6 3.90 5.62 -2.65
C LEU A 6 5.07 6.14 -1.81
N ILE A 7 5.96 6.94 -2.40
CA ILE A 7 7.03 7.63 -1.65
C ILE A 7 6.41 8.56 -0.61
N LYS A 8 5.41 9.35 -1.00
CA LYS A 8 4.68 10.24 -0.08
C LYS A 8 3.97 9.43 1.01
N PHE A 9 3.45 8.24 0.72
CA PHE A 9 2.85 7.35 1.72
C PHE A 9 3.88 6.94 2.78
N GLY A 10 5.08 6.57 2.34
CA GLY A 10 6.19 6.20 3.21
C GLY A 10 6.68 7.32 4.15
N THR A 11 6.36 8.60 3.88
CA THR A 11 6.66 9.70 4.81
C THR A 11 5.66 9.83 5.97
N ARG A 12 4.44 9.27 5.80
CA ARG A 12 3.39 9.26 6.83
C ARG A 12 3.37 7.97 7.63
N TRP A 13 3.65 6.86 6.95
CA TRP A 13 3.49 5.50 7.47
C TRP A 13 4.81 4.74 7.45
N GLU A 14 4.99 3.90 8.46
CA GLU A 14 6.08 2.94 8.57
C GLU A 14 5.48 1.53 8.60
N LEU A 15 5.92 0.67 7.69
CA LEU A 15 5.62 -0.76 7.71
C LEU A 15 6.70 -1.45 8.52
N ASP A 16 6.30 -2.10 9.62
CA ASP A 16 7.17 -2.72 10.61
C ASP A 16 6.56 -4.08 10.98
N GLY A 17 7.10 -5.16 10.39
CA GLY A 17 6.53 -6.50 10.51
C GLY A 17 5.07 -6.56 10.06
N ASP A 18 4.18 -6.92 10.98
CA ASP A 18 2.73 -7.01 10.78
C ASP A 18 1.98 -5.72 11.16
N TYR A 19 2.69 -4.62 11.39
CA TYR A 19 2.11 -3.32 11.74
C TYR A 19 2.32 -2.27 10.64
N LEU A 20 1.28 -1.47 10.39
CA LEU A 20 1.46 -0.11 9.89
C LEU A 20 1.44 0.86 11.05
N ARG A 21 2.45 1.72 11.13
CA ARG A 21 2.64 2.68 12.21
C ARG A 21 2.59 4.10 11.67
N CYS A 22 1.83 4.98 12.34
CA CYS A 22 1.92 6.41 12.06
C CYS A 22 3.31 6.92 12.49
N ARG A 23 4.05 7.58 11.60
CA ARG A 23 5.38 8.12 11.92
C ARG A 23 5.34 9.27 12.93
N ILE A 24 4.19 9.94 13.09
CA ILE A 24 4.00 11.06 14.02
C ILE A 24 3.64 10.55 15.42
N CYS A 25 2.49 9.90 15.58
CA CYS A 25 2.01 9.46 16.91
C CYS A 25 2.46 8.06 17.33
N ARG A 26 3.19 7.34 16.46
CA ARG A 26 3.76 6.00 16.71
C ARG A 26 2.74 4.89 17.03
N ARG A 27 1.44 5.18 16.99
CA ARG A 27 0.36 4.18 17.09
C ARG A 27 0.54 3.13 15.99
N PRO A 28 0.49 1.84 16.30
CA PRO A 28 0.45 0.78 15.31
C PRO A 28 -0.99 0.35 15.01
N GLN A 29 -1.23 -0.15 13.79
CA GLN A 29 -2.38 -0.98 13.45
C GLN A 29 -1.87 -2.30 12.89
N ILE A 30 -2.21 -3.39 13.57
CA ILE A 30 -1.89 -4.76 13.13
C ILE A 30 -2.66 -5.11 11.86
N VAL A 31 -2.04 -5.89 10.98
CA VAL A 31 -2.62 -6.29 9.68
C VAL A 31 -3.96 -7.02 9.82
N SER A 32 -4.18 -7.76 10.91
CA SER A 32 -5.45 -8.44 11.17
C SER A 32 -6.64 -7.49 11.36
N ARG A 33 -6.37 -6.19 11.59
CA ARG A 33 -7.38 -5.13 11.72
C ARG A 33 -7.47 -4.22 10.49
N VAL A 34 -6.98 -4.67 9.34
CA VAL A 34 -6.98 -3.92 8.06
C VAL A 34 -8.34 -3.36 7.65
N MET A 35 -9.45 -3.98 8.07
CA MET A 35 -10.78 -3.51 7.71
C MET A 35 -11.27 -2.31 8.53
N GLU A 36 -10.64 -2.06 9.68
CA GLU A 36 -10.96 -0.98 10.61
C GLU A 36 -10.25 0.33 10.20
N ASP A 37 -10.82 1.46 10.58
CA ASP A 37 -10.15 2.76 10.46
C ASP A 37 -8.98 2.85 11.44
N PHE A 38 -7.87 3.44 10.99
CA PHE A 38 -6.69 3.64 11.79
C PHE A 38 -6.97 4.65 12.92
N GLN A 39 -6.68 4.23 14.15
CA GLN A 39 -6.91 5.05 15.35
C GLN A 39 -5.64 5.79 15.76
N HIS A 40 -5.56 7.08 15.40
CA HIS A 40 -4.49 7.97 15.87
C HIS A 40 -4.61 8.27 17.36
N ALA A 41 -3.48 8.68 17.98
CA ALA A 41 -3.53 9.32 19.29
C ALA A 41 -4.22 10.69 19.20
N SER A 42 -4.85 11.13 20.29
CA SER A 42 -5.49 12.45 20.37
C SER A 42 -4.50 13.56 20.01
N GLY A 43 -4.95 14.52 19.20
CA GLY A 43 -4.12 15.66 18.75
C GLY A 43 -3.01 15.32 17.75
N CYS A 44 -2.97 14.09 17.22
CA CYS A 44 -1.95 13.72 16.23
C CYS A 44 -2.10 14.53 14.94
N ALA A 45 -1.06 15.29 14.56
CA ALA A 45 -1.02 16.05 13.31
C ALA A 45 -1.19 15.18 12.05
N GLY A 46 -0.95 13.87 12.16
CA GLY A 46 -1.18 12.89 11.09
C GLY A 46 -2.64 12.44 10.93
N SER A 47 -3.60 12.91 11.73
CA SER A 47 -4.99 12.43 11.69
C SER A 47 -5.73 12.77 10.39
N GLY A 48 -5.20 13.69 9.57
CA GLY A 48 -5.70 13.97 8.22
C GLY A 48 -5.11 13.08 7.13
N ALA A 49 -4.28 12.09 7.50
CA ALA A 49 -3.77 11.07 6.57
C ALA A 49 -4.88 10.07 6.20
N GLU A 50 -4.49 8.99 5.53
CA GLU A 50 -5.42 7.95 5.10
C GLU A 50 -6.08 7.23 6.27
N SER A 51 -7.41 7.25 6.33
CA SER A 51 -8.19 6.55 7.37
C SER A 51 -7.96 5.05 7.36
N ASN A 52 -7.64 4.45 6.21
CA ASN A 52 -7.31 3.03 6.09
C ASN A 52 -5.98 2.83 5.35
N PRO A 53 -4.84 2.95 6.05
CA PRO A 53 -3.52 2.97 5.42
C PRO A 53 -3.16 1.62 4.78
N TRP A 54 -3.66 0.51 5.32
CA TRP A 54 -3.47 -0.82 4.75
C TRP A 54 -4.15 -0.99 3.38
N LYS A 55 -5.43 -0.60 3.24
CA LYS A 55 -6.13 -0.63 1.94
C LYS A 55 -5.44 0.28 0.92
N THR A 56 -5.01 1.46 1.37
CA THR A 56 -4.24 2.40 0.55
C THR A 56 -2.94 1.78 0.04
N LEU A 57 -2.20 1.08 0.88
CA LEU A 57 -0.95 0.40 0.50
C LEU A 57 -1.19 -0.83 -0.39
N ALA A 58 -2.22 -1.63 -0.10
CA ALA A 58 -2.51 -2.87 -0.84
C ALA A 58 -2.89 -2.60 -2.29
N SER A 59 -3.65 -1.52 -2.56
CA SER A 59 -4.14 -1.17 -3.90
C SER A 59 -3.06 -1.18 -5.00
N PRO A 60 -1.96 -0.40 -4.89
CA PRO A 60 -0.91 -0.44 -5.91
C PRO A 60 -0.19 -1.79 -5.98
N ILE A 61 0.00 -2.49 -4.86
CA ILE A 61 0.70 -3.78 -4.83
C ILE A 61 -0.12 -4.83 -5.60
N THR A 62 -1.41 -4.96 -5.30
CA THR A 62 -2.31 -5.89 -6.00
C THR A 62 -2.36 -5.58 -7.49
N ALA A 63 -2.41 -4.30 -7.88
CA ALA A 63 -2.39 -3.91 -9.28
C ALA A 63 -1.10 -4.32 -10.02
N GLN A 64 0.06 -4.21 -9.37
CA GLN A 64 1.33 -4.63 -9.96
C GLN A 64 1.48 -6.15 -10.01
N ILE A 65 1.02 -6.87 -8.98
CA ILE A 65 0.99 -8.34 -8.99
C ILE A 65 0.09 -8.85 -10.11
N ALA A 66 -1.09 -8.27 -10.31
CA ALA A 66 -1.99 -8.64 -11.40
C ALA A 66 -1.32 -8.47 -12.77
N LYS A 67 -0.60 -7.35 -12.99
CA LYS A 67 0.17 -7.13 -14.22
C LYS A 67 1.28 -8.16 -14.41
N ALA A 68 2.05 -8.43 -13.36
CA ALA A 68 3.17 -9.37 -13.41
C ALA A 68 2.75 -10.84 -13.59
N THR A 69 1.49 -11.17 -13.29
CA THR A 69 0.95 -12.53 -13.39
C THR A 69 0.09 -12.75 -14.65
N THR A 70 -0.09 -11.72 -15.49
CA THR A 70 -0.75 -11.89 -16.78
C THR A 70 0.24 -12.53 -17.75
N PRO A 71 -0.05 -13.70 -18.36
CA PRO A 71 0.87 -14.33 -19.31
C PRO A 71 1.12 -13.41 -20.51
N ASP A 72 2.37 -13.26 -20.93
CA ASP A 72 2.71 -12.59 -22.18
C ASP A 72 2.06 -13.36 -23.35
N THR A 73 0.99 -12.82 -23.92
CA THR A 73 0.34 -13.38 -25.12
C THR A 73 1.05 -13.01 -26.43
N ASP A 74 2.28 -12.49 -26.39
CA ASP A 74 3.03 -12.15 -27.61
C ASP A 74 4.05 -13.24 -27.96
N ASN A 75 3.54 -14.36 -28.46
CA ASN A 75 4.33 -15.42 -29.09
C ASN A 75 3.84 -15.69 -30.53
N SER A 76 3.57 -14.62 -31.28
CA SER A 76 3.18 -14.69 -32.70
C SER A 76 4.13 -13.87 -33.59
N ARG A 77 5.43 -14.10 -33.45
CA ARG A 77 6.44 -13.77 -34.47
C ARG A 77 7.50 -14.86 -34.49
N ASP A 78 7.15 -16.00 -35.05
CA ASP A 78 8.04 -16.85 -35.87
C ASP A 78 7.35 -18.17 -36.19
N LEU A 79 6.64 -18.20 -37.31
CA LEU A 79 6.58 -19.39 -38.16
C LEU A 79 6.82 -18.90 -39.58
N GLY A 80 8.10 -18.88 -39.94
CA GLY A 80 8.48 -18.90 -41.34
C GLY A 80 8.00 -20.19 -41.99
N ALA A 81 7.41 -20.06 -43.17
CA ALA A 81 7.39 -21.03 -44.25
C ALA A 81 7.11 -20.27 -45.55
#